data_AF-A0A3B8VWQ0-F1
#
_entry.id   AF-A0A3B8VWQ0-F1
#
_cell.length_a   1.000
_cell.length_b   1.000
_cell.length_c   1.000
_cell.angle_alpha   90.00
_cell.angle_beta   90.00
_cell.angle_gamma   90.00
#
_symmetry.space_group_name_H-M   'P 1'
#
loop_
_entity.id
_entity.type
_entity.pdbx_description
1 polymer ?
#
loop_
_entity_poly.entity_id
_entity_poly.type
_entity_poly.pdbx_seq_one_letter_code
_entity_poly.pdbx_strand_id
1 'polypeptide(L)'
;MSEIPRSPSVIILSRNLAFRGLVKSVALKLNLYTQAKSVENFVRTVVYRISWGRKPYVEFYRKTVSRRAAISPWWAVGNTGQKSWEQHGLQFHQYLISQGMRPDDVMLDIGCGNLRIGLHAIQYLNIGHYWGIDISSENIAQGREFAADRGLDSKTPHLFVNDDLQFNEMAGTKADFVFANSVFTHIPAHLIEECISSLGKTMKATGAFFVTFNEGASKFHAEATDNFYYSRDFFT
;
A
#
# COMPACT_ATOMS: atom_id res chain seq x y z
N MET A 1 14.22 -37.84 7.74
CA MET A 1 13.48 -36.85 8.55
C MET A 1 12.77 -35.95 7.58
N SER A 2 11.43 -36.01 7.57
CA SER A 2 10.55 -35.32 6.65
C SER A 2 10.54 -33.81 6.93
N GLU A 3 10.79 -33.00 5.90
CA GLU A 3 10.62 -31.55 5.94
C GLU A 3 9.17 -31.20 6.27
N ILE A 4 8.98 -30.32 7.25
CA ILE A 4 7.69 -29.73 7.58
C ILE A 4 7.39 -28.70 6.48
N PRO A 5 6.31 -28.81 5.70
CA PRO A 5 5.95 -27.79 4.73
C PRO A 5 5.58 -26.50 5.47
N ARG A 6 6.29 -25.40 5.18
CA ARG A 6 5.95 -24.07 5.71
C ARG A 6 4.63 -23.63 5.09
N SER A 7 3.60 -23.49 5.91
CA SER A 7 2.32 -22.86 5.56
C SER A 7 2.50 -21.35 5.33
N PRO A 8 1.72 -20.73 4.42
CA PRO A 8 1.82 -19.29 4.15
C PRO A 8 1.51 -18.50 5.42
N SER A 9 2.42 -17.59 5.78
CA SER A 9 2.29 -16.72 6.94
C SER A 9 1.92 -15.31 6.48
N VAL A 10 0.72 -14.83 6.82
CA VAL A 10 0.36 -13.41 6.69
C VAL A 10 1.06 -12.67 7.83
N ILE A 11 2.09 -11.88 7.54
CA ILE A 11 2.83 -11.14 8.56
C ILE A 11 2.18 -9.76 8.72
N ILE A 12 1.32 -9.67 9.74
CA ILE A 12 0.56 -8.47 10.12
C ILE A 12 1.44 -7.57 10.99
N LEU A 13 2.06 -6.55 10.39
CA LEU A 13 2.74 -5.50 11.15
C LEU A 13 1.77 -4.39 11.57
N SER A 14 1.68 -4.18 12.89
CA SER A 14 1.07 -2.97 13.46
C SER A 14 2.16 -1.96 13.81
N ARG A 15 1.89 -0.68 13.52
CA ARG A 15 2.69 0.42 14.02
C ARG A 15 2.39 0.61 15.51
N ASN A 16 3.30 0.20 16.42
CA ASN A 16 3.81 1.04 17.53
C ASN A 16 4.45 0.24 18.68
N LEU A 17 5.66 0.66 19.10
CA LEU A 17 6.26 0.31 20.39
C LEU A 17 7.28 1.38 20.85
N ALA A 18 6.92 2.67 20.87
CA ALA A 18 7.81 3.71 21.41
C ALA A 18 7.11 5.04 21.79
N PHE A 19 6.00 5.06 22.54
CA PHE A 19 5.26 6.34 22.74
C PHE A 19 4.52 6.50 24.08
N ARG A 20 5.16 6.20 25.22
CA ARG A 20 4.53 6.39 26.55
C ARG A 20 4.89 7.70 27.27
N GLY A 21 5.90 8.45 26.83
CA GLY A 21 6.31 9.73 27.47
C GLY A 21 5.71 11.02 26.88
N LEU A 22 5.25 11.01 25.62
CA LEU A 22 4.79 12.21 24.88
C LEU A 22 3.29 12.54 25.07
N VAL A 23 2.58 11.74 25.87
CA VAL A 23 1.11 11.62 25.84
C VAL A 23 0.37 12.85 26.38
N LYS A 24 0.94 13.61 27.33
CA LYS A 24 0.22 14.74 27.97
C LYS A 24 0.15 16.02 27.13
N SER A 25 1.22 16.44 26.45
CA SER A 25 1.17 17.61 25.55
C SER A 25 0.52 17.29 24.21
N VAL A 26 0.59 16.03 23.79
CA VAL A 26 -0.07 15.53 22.58
C VAL A 26 -1.58 15.44 22.80
N ALA A 27 -2.09 15.08 23.99
CA ALA A 27 -3.53 15.00 24.27
C ALA A 27 -4.31 16.33 24.01
N LEU A 28 -3.74 17.49 24.32
CA LEU A 28 -4.40 18.78 24.11
C LEU A 28 -4.42 19.18 22.61
N LYS A 29 -3.30 18.96 21.91
CA LYS A 29 -3.22 19.13 20.45
C LYS A 29 -4.04 18.08 19.71
N LEU A 30 -4.12 16.85 20.22
CA LEU A 30 -4.98 15.78 19.72
C LEU A 30 -6.44 16.17 19.83
N ASN A 31 -6.91 16.85 20.89
CA ASN A 31 -8.34 17.17 20.95
C ASN A 31 -8.76 18.14 19.83
N LEU A 32 -7.98 19.21 19.60
CA LEU A 32 -8.22 20.13 18.48
C LEU A 32 -7.93 19.50 17.11
N TYR A 33 -6.88 18.69 17.00
CA TYR A 33 -6.50 17.98 15.78
C TYR A 33 -7.51 16.89 15.41
N THR A 34 -8.00 16.13 16.38
CA THR A 34 -9.05 15.10 16.20
C THR A 34 -10.36 15.77 15.85
N GLN A 35 -10.72 16.92 16.46
CA GLN A 35 -11.87 17.70 16.01
C GLN A 35 -11.70 18.20 14.57
N ALA A 36 -10.54 18.78 14.21
CA ALA A 36 -10.28 19.23 12.85
C ALA A 36 -10.33 18.09 11.83
N LYS A 37 -9.74 16.93 12.17
CA LYS A 37 -9.75 15.72 11.35
C LYS A 37 -11.15 15.12 11.23
N SER A 38 -11.96 15.18 12.29
CA SER A 38 -13.36 14.78 12.26
C SER A 38 -14.19 15.68 11.33
N VAL A 39 -13.95 17.00 11.36
CA VAL A 39 -14.61 17.95 10.45
C VAL A 39 -14.17 17.71 9.01
N GLU A 40 -12.87 17.53 8.77
CA GLU A 40 -12.34 17.19 7.44
C GLU A 40 -12.97 15.89 6.90
N ASN A 41 -12.97 14.82 7.71
CA ASN A 41 -13.59 13.55 7.35
C ASN A 41 -15.08 13.71 7.02
N PHE A 42 -15.81 14.47 7.84
CA PHE A 42 -17.23 14.77 7.59
C PHE A 42 -17.44 15.51 6.27
N VAL A 43 -16.66 16.56 6.00
CA VAL A 43 -16.72 17.32 4.75
C VAL A 43 -16.42 16.41 3.56
N ARG A 44 -15.39 15.57 3.64
CA ARG A 44 -15.02 14.61 2.59
C ARG A 44 -16.15 13.61 2.33
N THR A 45 -16.80 13.10 3.39
CA THR A 45 -17.97 12.22 3.26
C THR A 45 -19.17 12.91 2.63
N VAL A 46 -19.46 14.16 3.01
CA VAL A 46 -20.56 14.94 2.42
C VAL A 46 -20.29 15.21 0.93
N VAL A 47 -19.09 15.68 0.58
CA VAL A 47 -18.68 15.94 -0.81
C VAL A 47 -18.77 14.65 -1.64
N TYR A 48 -18.31 13.52 -1.10
CA TYR A 48 -18.48 12.22 -1.75
C TYR A 48 -19.95 11.89 -1.99
N ARG A 49 -20.81 11.95 -0.97
CA ARG A 49 -22.23 11.60 -1.12
C ARG A 49 -22.93 12.47 -2.18
N ILE A 50 -22.64 13.76 -2.21
CA ILE A 50 -23.21 14.70 -3.18
C ILE A 50 -22.67 14.45 -4.59
N SER A 51 -21.36 14.24 -4.73
CA SER A 51 -20.69 14.20 -6.05
C SER A 51 -20.56 12.79 -6.64
N TRP A 52 -20.68 11.76 -5.81
CA TRP A 52 -20.28 10.37 -6.11
C TRP A 52 -21.20 9.29 -5.52
N GLY A 53 -22.26 9.63 -4.80
CA GLY A 53 -23.08 8.67 -4.03
C GLY A 53 -23.75 7.52 -4.81
N ARG A 54 -23.65 7.50 -6.15
CA ARG A 54 -24.11 6.40 -7.03
C ARG A 54 -23.00 5.76 -7.86
N LYS A 55 -21.75 6.24 -7.76
CA LYS A 55 -20.63 5.79 -8.58
C LYS A 55 -19.82 4.70 -7.87
N PRO A 56 -19.20 3.77 -8.61
CA PRO A 56 -18.36 2.73 -8.02
C PRO A 56 -17.25 3.33 -7.15
N TYR A 57 -17.00 2.73 -5.98
CA TYR A 57 -15.97 3.18 -5.04
C TYR A 57 -14.59 3.32 -5.69
N VAL A 58 -14.22 2.33 -6.51
CA VAL A 58 -12.96 2.28 -7.26
C VAL A 58 -12.80 3.49 -8.19
N GLU A 59 -13.85 3.91 -8.91
CA GLU A 59 -13.80 5.09 -9.79
C GLU A 59 -13.55 6.37 -8.97
N PHE A 60 -14.23 6.49 -7.82
CA PHE A 60 -14.05 7.62 -6.91
C PHE A 60 -12.62 7.66 -6.35
N TYR A 61 -12.13 6.53 -5.87
CA TYR A 61 -10.81 6.47 -5.24
C TYR A 61 -9.71 6.74 -6.26
N ARG A 62 -9.80 6.16 -7.46
CA ARG A 62 -8.89 6.45 -8.58
C ARG A 62 -8.78 7.95 -8.85
N LYS A 63 -9.90 8.66 -9.01
CA LYS A 63 -9.86 10.11 -9.27
C LYS A 63 -9.30 10.89 -8.08
N THR A 64 -9.49 10.40 -6.86
CA THR A 64 -8.90 11.01 -5.66
C THR A 64 -7.38 10.89 -5.70
N VAL A 65 -6.85 9.71 -6.02
CA VAL A 65 -5.41 9.47 -6.15
C VAL A 65 -4.81 10.27 -7.32
N SER A 66 -5.42 10.24 -8.51
CA SER A 66 -4.96 11.03 -9.67
C SER A 66 -4.85 12.53 -9.38
N ARG A 67 -5.82 13.09 -8.64
CA ARG A 67 -5.78 14.50 -8.23
C ARG A 67 -4.61 14.80 -7.28
N ARG A 68 -4.32 13.90 -6.33
CA ARG A 68 -3.17 14.07 -5.43
C ARG A 68 -1.85 13.98 -6.20
N ALA A 69 -1.75 13.04 -7.14
CA ALA A 69 -0.59 12.88 -8.03
C ALA A 69 -0.31 14.13 -8.86
N ALA A 70 -1.35 14.82 -9.35
CA ALA A 70 -1.22 16.06 -10.10
C ALA A 70 -0.76 17.26 -9.26
N ILE A 71 -0.97 17.25 -7.94
CA ILE A 71 -0.59 18.34 -7.03
C ILE A 71 0.88 18.22 -6.62
N SER A 72 1.29 17.03 -6.19
CA SER A 72 2.67 16.78 -5.77
C SER A 72 2.96 15.29 -5.77
N PRO A 73 4.08 14.83 -6.38
CA PRO A 73 4.47 13.43 -6.35
C PRO A 73 4.66 12.91 -4.91
N TRP A 74 5.14 13.76 -4.00
CA TRP A 74 5.39 13.36 -2.62
C TRP A 74 4.09 13.19 -1.85
N TRP A 75 3.19 14.17 -1.99
CA TRP A 75 1.92 14.15 -1.27
C TRP A 75 0.96 13.08 -1.81
N ALA A 76 1.08 12.71 -3.08
CA ALA A 76 0.33 11.63 -3.72
C ALA A 76 0.36 10.32 -2.93
N VAL A 77 1.50 10.03 -2.32
CA VAL A 77 1.75 8.81 -1.53
C VAL A 77 1.90 9.10 -0.03
N GLY A 78 1.38 10.24 0.44
CA GLY A 78 1.28 10.58 1.86
C GLY A 78 2.55 11.14 2.49
N ASN A 79 3.50 11.65 1.70
CA ASN A 79 4.74 12.26 2.20
C ASN A 79 4.69 13.79 2.17
N THR A 80 5.42 14.45 3.08
CA THR A 80 5.50 15.92 3.16
C THR A 80 6.54 16.52 2.23
N GLY A 81 7.30 15.69 1.52
CA GLY A 81 8.35 16.09 0.59
C GLY A 81 9.32 14.95 0.27
N GLN A 82 10.22 15.19 -0.70
CA GLN A 82 11.14 14.20 -1.24
C GLN A 82 11.96 13.46 -0.16
N LYS A 83 12.58 14.18 0.78
CA LYS A 83 13.39 13.55 1.84
C LYS A 83 12.59 12.53 2.66
N SER A 84 11.36 12.86 3.04
CA SER A 84 10.50 11.93 3.78
C SER A 84 10.05 10.74 2.93
N TRP A 85 9.89 10.97 1.62
CA TRP A 85 9.52 9.96 0.63
C TRP A 85 10.63 8.93 0.48
N GLU A 86 11.88 9.38 0.27
CA GLU A 86 13.07 8.52 0.19
C GLU A 86 13.26 7.74 1.49
N GLN A 87 13.15 8.40 2.64
CA GLN A 87 13.30 7.73 3.95
C GLN A 87 12.24 6.65 4.18
N HIS A 88 10.96 6.93 3.87
CA HIS A 88 9.90 5.92 3.99
C HIS A 88 10.11 4.75 3.03
N GLY A 89 10.51 5.01 1.79
CA GLY A 89 10.84 3.98 0.81
C GLY A 89 11.92 3.04 1.32
N LEU A 90 13.04 3.61 1.78
CA LEU A 90 14.18 2.87 2.31
C LEU A 90 13.81 2.04 3.53
N GLN A 91 13.04 2.58 4.47
CA GLN A 91 12.65 1.88 5.70
C GLN A 91 11.86 0.60 5.42
N PHE A 92 10.84 0.67 4.56
CA PHE A 92 10.06 -0.51 4.21
C PHE A 92 10.87 -1.51 3.38
N HIS A 93 11.70 -1.03 2.45
CA HIS A 93 12.60 -1.91 1.71
C HIS A 93 13.55 -2.66 2.65
N GLN A 94 14.23 -1.96 3.57
CA GLN A 94 15.10 -2.58 4.57
C GLN A 94 14.34 -3.58 5.47
N TYR A 95 13.10 -3.27 5.80
CA TYR A 95 12.24 -4.21 6.52
C TYR A 95 12.04 -5.49 5.69
N LEU A 96 11.66 -5.41 4.41
CA LEU A 96 11.48 -6.60 3.56
C LEU A 96 12.76 -7.44 3.43
N ILE A 97 13.92 -6.79 3.30
CA ILE A 97 15.23 -7.46 3.35
C ILE A 97 15.43 -8.18 4.69
N SER A 98 15.10 -7.54 5.81
CA SER A 98 15.20 -8.16 7.14
C SER A 98 14.28 -9.38 7.32
N GLN A 99 13.21 -9.46 6.52
CA GLN A 99 12.31 -10.62 6.48
C GLN A 99 12.80 -11.73 5.53
N GLY A 100 13.97 -11.56 4.90
CA GLY A 100 14.64 -12.57 4.09
C GLY A 100 14.41 -12.43 2.58
N MET A 101 13.96 -11.27 2.11
CA MET A 101 13.88 -10.98 0.67
C MET A 101 15.30 -11.00 0.06
N ARG A 102 15.45 -11.73 -1.06
CA ARG A 102 16.70 -11.94 -1.80
C ARG A 102 16.58 -11.38 -3.22
N PRO A 103 17.70 -11.17 -3.94
CA PRO A 103 17.66 -10.63 -5.30
C PRO A 103 16.88 -11.51 -6.30
N ASP A 104 16.90 -12.84 -6.09
CA ASP A 104 16.19 -13.80 -6.96
C ASP A 104 14.68 -13.90 -6.69
N ASP A 105 14.17 -13.25 -5.64
CA ASP A 105 12.75 -13.29 -5.30
C ASP A 105 11.94 -12.40 -6.26
N VAL A 106 10.69 -12.78 -6.53
CA VAL A 106 9.74 -11.92 -7.26
C VAL A 106 8.91 -11.12 -6.26
N MET A 107 8.91 -9.79 -6.41
CA MET A 107 8.14 -8.87 -5.57
C MET A 107 6.93 -8.32 -6.32
N LEU A 108 5.75 -8.36 -5.69
CA LEU A 108 4.55 -7.61 -6.08
C LEU A 108 4.30 -6.47 -5.07
N ASP A 109 4.40 -5.22 -5.52
CA ASP A 109 4.05 -4.01 -4.77
C ASP A 109 2.64 -3.53 -5.17
N ILE A 110 1.65 -3.85 -4.34
CA ILE A 110 0.25 -3.47 -4.52
C ILE A 110 0.07 -2.04 -4.05
N GLY A 111 -0.45 -1.18 -4.92
CA GLY A 111 -0.52 0.26 -4.65
C GLY A 111 0.88 0.87 -4.57
N CYS A 112 1.73 0.56 -5.55
CA CYS A 112 3.13 0.97 -5.58
C CYS A 112 3.31 2.50 -5.64
N GLY A 113 2.22 3.24 -5.91
CA GLY A 113 2.24 4.68 -6.11
C GLY A 113 3.23 5.06 -7.20
N ASN A 114 4.02 6.10 -6.94
CA ASN A 114 5.12 6.52 -7.80
C ASN A 114 6.46 5.84 -7.46
N LEU A 115 6.41 4.57 -7.05
CA LEU A 115 7.58 3.72 -6.75
C LEU A 115 8.41 4.14 -5.54
N ARG A 116 7.78 4.69 -4.50
CA ARG A 116 8.50 5.06 -3.26
C ARG A 116 9.36 3.93 -2.70
N ILE A 117 8.79 2.73 -2.59
CA ILE A 117 9.54 1.52 -2.21
C ILE A 117 10.14 0.87 -3.45
N GLY A 118 9.37 0.91 -4.55
CA GLY A 118 9.75 0.37 -5.84
C GLY A 118 11.16 0.71 -6.29
N LEU A 119 11.61 1.97 -6.19
CA LEU A 119 12.96 2.33 -6.62
C LEU A 119 14.06 1.54 -5.88
N HIS A 120 13.89 1.30 -4.58
CA HIS A 120 14.85 0.53 -3.79
C HIS A 120 14.76 -0.96 -4.12
N ALA A 121 13.54 -1.49 -4.27
CA ALA A 121 13.31 -2.88 -4.63
C ALA A 121 13.83 -3.20 -6.04
N ILE A 122 13.54 -2.37 -7.03
CA ILE A 122 14.01 -2.51 -8.42
C ILE A 122 15.54 -2.52 -8.48
N GLN A 123 16.20 -1.65 -7.70
CA GLN A 123 17.66 -1.62 -7.62
C GLN A 123 18.25 -2.91 -7.03
N TYR A 124 17.56 -3.51 -6.06
CA TYR A 124 18.03 -4.69 -5.32
C TYR A 124 17.74 -6.02 -6.03
N LEU A 125 16.53 -6.19 -6.55
CA LEU A 125 16.06 -7.42 -7.18
C LEU A 125 16.72 -7.65 -8.54
N ASN A 126 16.67 -8.88 -9.05
CA ASN A 126 17.13 -9.18 -10.40
C ASN A 126 16.27 -8.51 -11.48
N ILE A 127 16.79 -8.51 -12.71
CA ILE A 127 16.09 -7.94 -13.88
C ILE A 127 14.72 -8.64 -14.02
N GLY A 128 13.64 -7.87 -14.15
CA GLY A 128 12.27 -8.38 -14.33
C GLY A 128 11.61 -8.92 -13.06
N HIS A 129 12.23 -8.81 -11.89
CA HIS A 129 11.71 -9.40 -10.65
C HIS A 129 10.84 -8.44 -9.83
N TYR A 130 10.70 -7.19 -10.25
CA TYR A 130 9.81 -6.22 -9.62
C TYR A 130 8.51 -6.04 -10.42
N TRP A 131 7.39 -6.22 -9.74
CA TRP A 131 6.04 -5.99 -10.25
C TRP A 131 5.36 -4.93 -9.38
N GLY A 132 4.98 -3.81 -9.98
CA GLY A 132 4.27 -2.71 -9.32
C GLY A 132 2.93 -2.46 -9.98
N ILE A 133 1.89 -2.33 -9.16
CA ILE A 133 0.56 -1.96 -9.65
C ILE A 133 0.01 -0.79 -8.86
N ASP A 134 -0.68 0.12 -9.54
CA ASP A 134 -1.39 1.22 -8.90
C ASP A 134 -2.67 1.54 -9.67
N ILE A 135 -3.67 2.07 -8.96
CA ILE A 135 -4.94 2.47 -9.58
C ILE A 135 -4.80 3.74 -10.44
N SER A 136 -3.78 4.55 -10.20
CA SER A 136 -3.54 5.82 -10.90
C SER A 136 -2.49 5.67 -12.00
N SER A 137 -2.90 5.96 -13.23
CA SER A 137 -1.99 6.08 -14.38
C SER A 137 -0.95 7.17 -14.19
N GLU A 138 -1.29 8.26 -13.50
CA GLU A 138 -0.37 9.35 -13.20
C GLU A 138 0.75 8.90 -12.25
N ASN A 139 0.42 8.13 -11.20
CA ASN A 139 1.41 7.55 -10.31
C ASN A 139 2.36 6.61 -11.06
N ILE A 140 1.82 5.74 -11.92
CA ILE A 140 2.63 4.82 -12.73
C ILE A 140 3.55 5.60 -13.67
N ALA A 141 3.06 6.65 -14.32
CA ALA A 141 3.87 7.50 -15.19
C ALA A 141 5.01 8.18 -14.41
N GLN A 142 4.72 8.81 -13.27
CA GLN A 142 5.74 9.42 -12.40
C GLN A 142 6.76 8.39 -11.89
N GLY A 143 6.30 7.19 -11.54
CA GLY A 143 7.16 6.09 -11.13
C GLY A 143 8.16 5.71 -12.23
N ARG A 144 7.70 5.60 -13.48
CA ARG A 144 8.58 5.35 -14.64
C ARG A 144 9.62 6.45 -14.81
N GLU A 145 9.23 7.71 -14.72
CA GLU A 145 10.16 8.84 -14.80
C GLU A 145 11.24 8.74 -13.69
N PHE A 146 10.84 8.48 -12.45
CA PHE A 146 11.80 8.34 -11.34
C PHE A 146 12.73 7.13 -11.45
N ALA A 147 12.26 6.03 -12.08
CA ALA A 147 13.07 4.87 -12.38
C ALA A 147 14.08 5.18 -13.50
N ALA A 148 13.62 5.81 -14.58
CA ALA A 148 14.44 6.24 -15.70
C ALA A 148 15.57 7.18 -15.28
N ASP A 149 15.26 8.19 -14.46
CA ASP A 149 16.23 9.15 -13.91
C ASP A 149 17.35 8.48 -13.10
N ARG A 150 17.12 7.27 -12.60
CA ARG A 150 18.08 6.45 -11.84
C ARG A 150 18.70 5.31 -12.64
N GLY A 151 18.41 5.23 -13.94
CA GLY A 151 18.88 4.16 -14.82
C GLY A 151 18.26 2.78 -14.51
N LEU A 152 17.16 2.76 -13.75
CA LEU A 152 16.49 1.53 -13.32
C LEU A 152 15.61 0.91 -14.39
N ASP A 153 15.40 1.57 -15.53
CA ASP A 153 14.74 0.96 -16.69
C ASP A 153 15.48 -0.30 -17.20
N SER A 154 16.80 -0.33 -17.01
CA SER A 154 17.65 -1.50 -17.32
C SER A 154 17.31 -2.74 -16.47
N LYS A 155 16.61 -2.56 -15.34
CA LYS A 155 16.09 -3.64 -14.49
C LYS A 155 14.73 -4.15 -14.96
N THR A 156 14.16 -3.57 -16.02
CA THR A 156 12.90 -3.95 -16.65
C THR A 156 11.74 -4.15 -15.65
N PRO A 157 11.41 -3.16 -14.81
CA PRO A 157 10.30 -3.29 -13.87
C PRO A 157 8.96 -3.43 -14.60
N HIS A 158 8.13 -4.35 -14.12
CA HIS A 158 6.77 -4.57 -14.63
C HIS A 158 5.80 -3.64 -13.90
N LEU A 159 5.28 -2.63 -14.60
CA LEU A 159 4.41 -1.60 -14.00
C LEU A 159 3.08 -1.54 -14.73
N PHE A 160 1.96 -1.65 -14.00
CA PHE A 160 0.61 -1.67 -14.58
C PHE A 160 -0.36 -0.76 -13.83
N VAL A 161 -1.33 -0.25 -14.57
CA VAL A 161 -2.53 0.34 -13.99
C VAL A 161 -3.50 -0.80 -13.72
N ASN A 162 -3.86 -1.01 -12.46
CA ASN A 162 -4.77 -2.09 -12.04
C ASN A 162 -5.81 -1.52 -11.06
N ASP A 163 -7.09 -1.75 -11.36
CA ASP A 163 -8.21 -1.26 -10.55
C ASP A 163 -9.17 -2.37 -10.08
N ASP A 164 -8.81 -3.64 -10.31
CA ASP A 164 -9.62 -4.82 -10.02
C ASP A 164 -9.01 -5.79 -8.99
N LEU A 165 -7.74 -5.59 -8.62
CA LEU A 165 -6.98 -6.43 -7.68
C LEU A 165 -6.98 -7.93 -8.08
N GLN A 166 -7.04 -8.21 -9.39
CA GLN A 166 -7.01 -9.59 -9.92
C GLN A 166 -5.61 -10.06 -10.34
N PHE A 167 -4.68 -9.13 -10.60
CA PHE A 167 -3.27 -9.41 -10.91
C PHE A 167 -3.04 -10.32 -12.13
N ASN A 168 -3.94 -10.26 -13.12
CA ASN A 168 -3.89 -11.08 -14.33
C ASN A 168 -2.60 -10.85 -15.16
N GLU A 169 -1.99 -9.68 -15.01
CA GLU A 169 -0.73 -9.28 -15.64
C GLU A 169 0.43 -10.19 -15.20
N MET A 170 0.33 -10.82 -14.02
CA MET A 170 1.32 -11.77 -13.51
C MET A 170 1.09 -13.21 -13.97
N ALA A 171 0.16 -13.46 -14.92
CA ALA A 171 -0.09 -14.81 -15.42
C ALA A 171 1.22 -15.48 -15.91
N GLY A 172 1.55 -16.65 -15.33
CA GLY A 172 2.79 -17.38 -15.61
C GLY A 172 3.94 -17.11 -14.63
N THR A 173 3.79 -16.14 -13.74
CA THR A 173 4.74 -15.80 -12.68
C THR A 173 4.07 -15.88 -11.31
N LYS A 174 4.84 -16.13 -10.25
CA LYS A 174 4.32 -16.11 -8.88
C LYS A 174 5.23 -15.31 -7.96
N ALA A 175 4.63 -14.46 -7.12
CA ALA A 175 5.35 -13.63 -6.18
C ALA A 175 5.87 -14.44 -4.98
N ASP A 176 7.10 -14.16 -4.57
CA ASP A 176 7.71 -14.58 -3.32
C ASP A 176 7.38 -13.59 -2.20
N PHE A 177 7.39 -12.30 -2.53
CA PHE A 177 7.09 -11.20 -1.61
C PHE A 177 5.96 -10.37 -2.17
N VAL A 178 4.89 -10.21 -1.40
CA VAL A 178 3.81 -9.27 -1.71
C VAL A 178 3.79 -8.20 -0.65
N PHE A 179 3.71 -6.94 -1.07
CA PHE A 179 3.71 -5.80 -0.19
C PHE A 179 2.57 -4.85 -0.55
N ALA A 180 1.81 -4.40 0.46
CA ALA A 180 0.74 -3.43 0.30
C ALA A 180 0.81 -2.38 1.41
N ASN A 181 1.48 -1.25 1.15
CA ASN A 181 1.51 -0.17 2.14
C ASN A 181 0.37 0.82 1.93
N SER A 182 -0.46 0.98 2.96
CA SER A 182 -1.58 1.93 3.00
C SER A 182 -2.60 1.71 1.88
N VAL A 183 -2.64 0.52 1.28
CA VAL A 183 -3.72 0.15 0.38
C VAL A 183 -4.97 -0.16 1.19
N PHE A 184 -4.83 -1.02 2.21
CA PHE A 184 -5.97 -1.50 3.00
C PHE A 184 -6.57 -0.41 3.88
N THR A 185 -5.83 0.67 4.16
CA THR A 185 -6.38 1.88 4.81
C THR A 185 -7.40 2.62 3.94
N HIS A 186 -7.41 2.35 2.62
CA HIS A 186 -8.15 3.09 1.62
C HIS A 186 -9.08 2.25 0.77
N ILE A 187 -9.31 0.98 1.11
CA ILE A 187 -10.31 0.14 0.43
C ILE A 187 -11.24 -0.51 1.44
N PRO A 188 -12.52 -0.74 1.09
CA PRO A 188 -13.49 -1.43 1.93
C PRO A 188 -13.20 -2.95 2.05
N ALA A 189 -13.78 -3.58 3.08
CA ALA A 189 -13.59 -4.99 3.41
C ALA A 189 -13.74 -5.96 2.21
N HIS A 190 -14.79 -5.79 1.39
CA HIS A 190 -15.03 -6.68 0.25
C HIS A 190 -13.89 -6.66 -0.78
N LEU A 191 -13.28 -5.50 -1.04
CA LEU A 191 -12.13 -5.41 -1.94
C LEU A 191 -10.86 -6.04 -1.34
N ILE A 192 -10.73 -6.03 -0.01
CA ILE A 192 -9.65 -6.76 0.67
C ILE A 192 -9.84 -8.26 0.52
N GLU A 193 -11.07 -8.77 0.71
CA GLU A 193 -11.39 -10.18 0.53
C GLU A 193 -11.13 -10.64 -0.92
N GLU A 194 -11.53 -9.82 -1.90
CA GLU A 194 -11.22 -10.05 -3.33
C GLU A 194 -9.70 -10.07 -3.58
N CYS A 195 -8.96 -9.10 -3.05
CA CYS A 195 -7.51 -9.05 -3.15
C CYS A 195 -6.85 -10.32 -2.57
N ILE A 196 -7.23 -10.73 -1.36
CA ILE A 196 -6.68 -11.92 -0.70
C ILE A 196 -7.00 -13.19 -1.50
N SER A 197 -8.22 -13.29 -2.05
CA SER A 197 -8.64 -14.39 -2.93
C SER A 197 -7.76 -14.48 -4.19
N SER A 198 -7.53 -13.35 -4.86
CA SER A 198 -6.65 -13.26 -6.03
C SER A 198 -5.21 -13.65 -5.70
N LEU A 199 -4.68 -13.21 -4.56
CA LEU A 199 -3.34 -13.55 -4.10
C LEU A 199 -3.11 -15.05 -3.94
N GLY A 200 -4.15 -15.84 -3.62
CA GLY A 200 -4.05 -17.30 -3.55
C GLY A 200 -3.56 -17.95 -4.85
N LYS A 201 -3.77 -17.30 -6.01
CA LYS A 201 -3.29 -17.77 -7.32
C LYS A 201 -1.97 -17.13 -7.72
N THR A 202 -1.76 -15.88 -7.35
CA THR A 202 -0.62 -15.03 -7.75
C THR A 202 0.63 -15.22 -6.88
N MET A 203 0.49 -15.75 -5.66
CA MET A 203 1.62 -16.00 -4.77
C MET A 203 2.13 -17.44 -4.86
N LYS A 204 3.42 -17.62 -4.56
CA LYS A 204 3.98 -18.94 -4.25
C LYS A 204 3.43 -19.40 -2.89
N ALA A 205 3.30 -20.72 -2.71
CA ALA A 205 2.87 -21.30 -1.44
C ALA A 205 3.82 -20.95 -0.27
N THR A 206 5.10 -20.72 -0.57
CA THR A 206 6.14 -20.31 0.37
C THR A 206 6.31 -18.80 0.47
N GLY A 207 5.50 -18.02 -0.26
CA GLY A 207 5.58 -16.57 -0.29
C GLY A 207 5.04 -15.91 0.98
N ALA A 208 5.37 -14.63 1.15
CA ALA A 208 4.93 -13.83 2.29
C ALA A 208 4.18 -12.58 1.82
N PHE A 209 3.05 -12.29 2.48
CA PHE A 209 2.28 -11.07 2.26
C PHE A 209 2.43 -10.14 3.46
N PHE A 210 2.89 -8.92 3.19
CA PHE A 210 3.09 -7.84 4.14
C PHE A 210 2.13 -6.70 3.82
N VAL A 211 1.37 -6.28 4.82
CA VAL A 211 0.37 -5.24 4.63
C VAL A 211 0.33 -4.29 5.81
N THR A 212 0.05 -3.01 5.53
CA THR A 212 -0.27 -2.02 6.56
C THR A 212 -1.74 -1.61 6.46
N PHE A 213 -2.37 -1.45 7.63
CA PHE A 213 -3.78 -1.06 7.78
C PHE A 213 -3.92 -0.20 9.03
N ASN A 214 -5.06 0.48 9.18
CA ASN A 214 -5.37 1.19 10.41
C ASN A 214 -6.02 0.21 11.40
N GLU A 215 -5.43 0.04 12.57
CA GLU A 215 -5.96 -0.87 13.59
C GLU A 215 -7.16 -0.22 14.31
N GLY A 216 -8.29 -0.91 14.32
CA GLY A 216 -9.55 -0.48 14.94
C GLY A 216 -10.04 -1.45 16.01
N ALA A 217 -10.90 -0.97 16.91
CA ALA A 217 -11.50 -1.80 17.96
C ALA A 217 -12.62 -2.73 17.44
N SER A 218 -13.21 -2.42 16.29
CA SER A 218 -14.23 -3.24 15.63
C SER A 218 -13.63 -4.03 14.47
N LYS A 219 -14.32 -5.10 14.06
CA LYS A 219 -13.92 -5.92 12.89
C LYS A 219 -13.70 -5.07 11.64
N PHE A 220 -14.56 -4.07 11.45
CA PHE A 220 -14.47 -3.09 10.38
C PHE A 220 -15.18 -1.81 10.80
N HIS A 221 -14.62 -0.65 10.45
CA HIS A 221 -15.35 0.62 10.38
C HIS A 221 -14.66 1.61 9.43
N ALA A 222 -15.42 2.61 8.97
CA ALA A 222 -14.92 3.71 8.15
C ALA A 222 -15.05 5.04 8.92
N GLU A 223 -13.96 5.78 9.08
CA GLU A 223 -13.98 7.14 9.64
C GLU A 223 -14.26 8.21 8.57
N ALA A 224 -13.93 7.90 7.31
CA ALA A 224 -14.23 8.72 6.15
C ALA A 224 -14.50 7.80 4.96
N THR A 225 -14.89 8.37 3.81
CA THR A 225 -15.17 7.60 2.60
C THR A 225 -14.01 6.71 2.16
N ASP A 226 -12.77 7.17 2.34
CA ASP A 226 -11.56 6.45 1.96
C ASP A 226 -10.63 6.20 3.17
N ASN A 227 -11.14 6.22 4.41
CA ASN A 227 -10.33 5.97 5.59
C ASN A 227 -10.95 4.85 6.43
N PHE A 228 -10.42 3.65 6.25
CA PHE A 228 -10.93 2.41 6.83
C PHE A 228 -10.02 1.87 7.92
N TYR A 229 -10.65 1.21 8.89
CA TYR A 229 -10.01 0.58 10.04
C TYR A 229 -10.50 -0.85 10.17
N TYR A 230 -9.58 -1.73 10.58
CA TYR A 230 -9.78 -3.16 10.70
C TYR A 230 -9.18 -3.65 12.01
N SER A 231 -9.80 -4.65 12.63
CA SER A 231 -9.14 -5.39 13.70
C SER A 231 -8.20 -6.46 13.10
N ARG A 232 -7.33 -7.03 13.92
CA ARG A 232 -6.40 -8.07 13.45
C ARG A 232 -7.09 -9.36 13.06
N ASP A 233 -8.15 -9.73 13.78
CA ASP A 233 -8.99 -10.89 13.51
C ASP A 233 -9.82 -10.77 12.23
N PHE A 234 -9.84 -9.61 11.58
CA PHE A 234 -10.36 -9.50 10.22
C PHE A 234 -9.54 -10.33 9.22
N PHE A 235 -8.24 -10.53 9.48
CA PHE A 235 -7.29 -11.18 8.55
C PHE A 235 -6.98 -12.65 8.89
N THR A 236 -7.61 -13.21 9.93
CA THR A 236 -7.36 -14.58 10.42
C THR A 236 -8.64 -15.39 10.45
#